data_AF-A0A950ZV16-F1
#
_entry.id   AF-A0A950ZV16-F1
#
_cell.length_a   1.000
_cell.length_b   1.000
_cell.length_c   1.000
_cell.angle_alpha   90.00
_cell.angle_beta   90.00
_cell.angle_gamma   90.00
#
_symmetry.space_group_name_H-M   'P 1'
#
loop_
_entity.id
_entity.type
_entity.pdbx_description
1 polymer ?
#
loop_
_entity_poly.entity_id
_entity_poly.type
_entity_poly.pdbx_seq_one_letter_code
_entity_poly.pdbx_strand_id
1 'polypeptide(L)' 'MSVLEHNSPNVSTGSLDREGAGDHDQPYRFGFRPRVSHPYPFSTRQYARLLILRGRICDSQDFSDRRAATAA' A
#
# COMPACT_ATOMS: atom_id res chain seq x y z
N MET A 1 -34.82 19.78 33.62
CA MET A 1 -33.84 20.83 33.27
C MET A 1 -32.44 20.29 33.58
N SER A 2 -31.82 19.57 32.64
CA SER A 2 -30.35 19.47 32.47
C SER A 2 -30.01 18.37 31.44
N VAL A 3 -29.62 18.87 30.28
CA VAL A 3 -28.93 18.29 29.11
C VAL A 3 -28.14 16.98 29.28
N LEU A 4 -28.42 16.00 28.41
CA LEU A 4 -27.39 15.09 27.88
C LEU A 4 -27.24 15.37 26.39
N GLU A 5 -26.31 16.27 26.11
CA GLU A 5 -25.82 16.62 24.78
C GLU A 5 -25.26 15.36 24.12
N HIS A 6 -25.92 14.88 23.06
CA HIS A 6 -25.42 13.81 22.21
C HIS A 6 -24.20 14.33 21.45
N ASN A 7 -23.02 13.94 21.94
CA ASN A 7 -21.72 14.16 21.31
C ASN A 7 -21.73 13.54 19.90
N SER A 8 -21.94 14.38 18.88
CA SER A 8 -21.79 13.98 17.48
C SER A 8 -20.36 13.52 17.27
N PRO A 9 -20.10 12.34 16.67
CA PRO A 9 -18.73 11.94 16.36
C PRO A 9 -18.17 12.95 15.35
N ASN A 10 -17.25 13.78 15.83
CA ASN A 10 -16.40 14.62 14.98
C ASN A 10 -15.67 13.68 14.03
N VAL A 11 -16.22 13.55 12.82
CA VAL A 11 -15.54 12.91 11.70
C VAL A 11 -14.44 13.89 11.31
N SER A 12 -13.29 13.74 11.96
CA SER A 12 -12.10 14.52 11.70
C SER A 12 -11.54 14.13 10.33
N THR A 13 -12.16 14.66 9.28
CA THR A 13 -11.60 14.76 7.92
C THR A 13 -10.47 15.78 7.93
N GLY A 14 -9.37 15.44 8.59
CA GLY A 14 -8.08 16.10 8.47
C GLY A 14 -7.10 15.14 7.81
N SER A 15 -6.31 15.62 6.85
CA SER A 15 -5.12 14.86 6.43
C SER A 15 -4.19 14.76 7.64
N LEU A 16 -3.76 13.53 7.95
CA LEU A 16 -2.80 13.25 9.02
C LEU A 16 -1.37 13.63 8.62
N ASP A 17 -1.20 14.44 7.59
CA ASP A 17 0.10 14.83 7.05
C ASP A 17 0.61 16.05 7.83
N ARG A 18 1.00 15.83 9.09
CA ARG A 18 1.77 16.83 9.85
C ARG A 18 3.22 16.86 9.34
N GLU A 19 3.86 18.03 9.49
CA GLU A 19 5.32 18.22 9.38
C GLU A 19 6.04 17.10 10.14
N GLY A 20 6.69 16.17 9.43
CA GLY A 20 7.20 14.91 9.99
C GLY A 20 6.88 13.68 9.13
N ALA A 21 6.28 13.86 7.95
CA ALA A 21 6.13 12.78 6.97
C ALA A 21 7.39 12.57 6.10
N GLY A 22 8.41 13.44 6.20
CA GLY A 22 9.60 13.46 5.33
C GLY A 22 10.84 12.76 5.91
N ASP A 23 10.89 12.50 7.22
CA ASP A 23 11.97 11.79 7.90
C ASP A 23 11.76 10.27 7.98
N HIS A 24 10.60 9.81 7.51
CA HIS A 24 10.25 8.39 7.39
C HIS A 24 10.62 7.76 6.04
N ASP A 25 11.58 8.32 5.30
CA ASP A 25 12.19 7.71 4.10
C ASP A 25 13.10 6.51 4.41
N GLN A 26 12.90 5.85 5.56
CA GLN A 26 13.62 4.61 5.82
C GLN A 26 13.15 3.54 4.84
N PRO A 27 14.08 2.78 4.23
CA PRO A 27 13.71 1.65 3.39
C PRO A 27 12.76 0.74 4.19
N TYR A 28 11.51 0.62 3.75
CA TYR A 28 10.52 -0.16 4.46
C TYR A 28 10.98 -1.62 4.55
N ARG A 29 11.38 -2.05 5.76
CA ARG A 29 11.90 -3.40 6.00
C ARG A 29 10.75 -4.33 6.38
N PHE A 30 10.32 -5.13 5.42
CA PHE A 30 9.48 -6.29 5.73
C PHE A 30 10.31 -7.27 6.56
N GLY A 31 10.01 -7.40 7.87
CA GLY A 31 10.70 -8.35 8.75
C GLY A 31 10.59 -9.78 8.21
N PHE A 32 9.41 -10.17 7.72
CA PHE A 32 9.23 -11.36 6.92
C PHE A 32 8.61 -11.00 5.58
N ARG A 33 9.01 -11.71 4.52
CA ARG A 33 8.44 -11.51 3.19
C ARG A 33 7.00 -12.04 3.17
N PRO A 34 5.99 -11.23 2.85
CA PRO A 34 4.61 -11.68 2.80
C PRO A 34 4.45 -12.82 1.78
N ARG A 35 3.77 -13.89 2.20
CA ARG A 35 3.49 -15.11 1.42
C ARG A 35 2.04 -15.51 1.58
N VAL A 36 1.54 -16.42 0.75
CA VAL A 36 0.13 -16.85 0.77
C VAL A 36 -0.35 -17.28 2.16
N SER A 37 0.49 -18.01 2.91
CA SER A 37 0.17 -18.45 4.28
C SER A 37 0.33 -17.36 5.35
N HIS A 38 1.09 -16.30 5.07
CA HIS A 38 1.40 -15.20 5.99
C HIS A 38 1.36 -13.88 5.21
N PRO A 39 0.16 -13.34 4.91
CA PRO A 39 0.00 -12.14 4.07
C PRO A 39 0.30 -10.83 4.81
N TYR A 40 0.46 -10.87 6.13
CA TYR A 40 0.78 -9.70 6.94
C TYR A 40 2.03 -8.97 6.40
N PRO A 41 2.04 -7.63 6.36
CA PRO A 41 1.11 -6.69 7.03
C PRO A 41 -0.24 -6.47 6.31
N PHE A 42 -0.51 -7.18 5.21
CA PHE A 42 -1.71 -7.02 4.43
C PHE A 42 -2.80 -8.03 4.81
N SER A 43 -4.06 -7.65 4.61
CA SER A 43 -5.15 -8.63 4.52
C SER A 43 -4.96 -9.53 3.28
N THR A 44 -5.53 -10.73 3.30
CA THR A 44 -5.49 -11.65 2.16
C THR A 44 -5.94 -11.00 0.85
N ARG A 45 -6.99 -10.16 0.91
CA ARG A 45 -7.53 -9.46 -0.27
C ARG A 45 -6.58 -8.38 -0.78
N GLN A 46 -5.94 -7.62 0.11
CA GLN A 46 -4.93 -6.64 -0.27
C GLN A 46 -3.70 -7.33 -0.86
N TYR A 47 -3.24 -8.42 -0.23
CA TYR A 47 -2.12 -9.20 -0.72
C TYR A 47 -2.38 -9.79 -2.12
N ALA A 48 -3.58 -10.33 -2.36
CA ALA A 48 -3.98 -10.81 -3.68
C ALA A 48 -3.93 -9.70 -4.75
N ARG A 49 -4.40 -8.49 -4.43
CA ARG A 49 -4.30 -7.33 -5.34
C ARG A 49 -2.84 -6.97 -5.64
N LEU A 50 -1.96 -7.01 -4.63
CA LEU A 50 -0.53 -6.76 -4.82
C LEU A 50 0.13 -7.83 -5.71
N LEU A 51 -0.26 -9.10 -5.58
CA LEU A 51 0.23 -10.16 -6.48
C LEU A 51 -0.22 -9.95 -7.93
N ILE A 52 -1.47 -9.54 -8.15
CA ILE A 52 -1.97 -9.19 -9.49
C ILE A 52 -1.20 -8.00 -10.06
N LEU A 53 -1.00 -6.94 -9.27
CA LEU A 53 -0.23 -5.77 -9.69
C LEU A 53 1.21 -6.15 -10.04
N ARG A 54 1.86 -6.98 -9.20
CA ARG A 54 3.22 -7.48 -9.46
C ARG A 54 3.29 -8.24 -10.78
N GLY A 55 2.34 -9.13 -11.04
CA GLY A 55 2.27 -9.86 -12.31
C GLY A 55 2.23 -8.91 -13.51
N ARG A 56 1.32 -7.93 -13.48
CA ARG A 56 1.20 -6.93 -14.55
C ARG A 56 2.47 -6.12 -14.80
N ILE A 57 3.19 -5.75 -13.73
CA ILE A 57 4.45 -5.01 -13.85
C ILE A 57 5.54 -5.90 -14.45
N CYS A 58 5.68 -7.13 -13.97
CA CYS A 58 6.64 -8.10 -14.53
C CYS A 58 6.34 -8.35 -16.02
N ASP A 59 5.08 -8.62 -16.37
CA ASP A 59 4.68 -8.82 -17.77
C ASP A 59 5.00 -7.59 -18.65
N SER A 60 4.80 -6.38 -18.12
CA SER A 60 5.09 -5.13 -18.83
C SER A 60 6.60 -4.90 -19.03
N GLN A 61 7.43 -5.27 -18.05
CA GLN A 61 8.89 -5.20 -18.15
C GLN A 61 9.42 -6.23 -19.15
N ASP A 62 8.94 -7.47 -19.09
CA ASP A 62 9.30 -8.53 -20.03
C ASP A 62 8.98 -8.14 -21.48
N PHE A 63 7.85 -7.47 -21.71
CA PHE A 63 7.49 -6.93 -23.01
C PHE A 63 8.45 -5.82 -23.46
N SER A 64 8.89 -4.96 -22.55
CA SER A 64 9.80 -3.85 -22.85
C SER A 64 11.20 -4.37 -23.18
N ASP A 65 11.71 -5.33 -22.42
CA ASP A 65 13.01 -5.96 -22.63
C ASP A 65 13.04 -6.76 -23.94
N ARG A 66 11.98 -7.52 -24.26
CA ARG A 66 11.87 -8.21 -25.56
C ARG A 66 11.89 -7.26 -26.73
N ARG A 67 11.21 -6.11 -26.63
CA ARG A 67 11.21 -5.09 -27.69
C ARG A 67 12.58 -4.44 -27.87
N ALA A 68 13.30 -4.19 -26.78
CA ALA A 68 14.68 -3.70 -26.84
C ALA A 68 15.61 -4.72 -27.52
N ALA A 69 15.45 -6.02 -27.22
CA ALA A 69 16.25 -7.09 -27.80
C ALA A 69 15.98 -7.37 -29.30
N THR A 70 14.80 -7.00 -29.83
CA THR A 70 14.49 -7.12 -31.27
C THR A 70 14.89 -5.89 -32.09
N ALA A 71 15.22 -4.78 -31.43
CA ALA A 71 15.61 -3.53 -32.08
C ALA A 71 17.14 -3.35 -32.20
N ALA A 72 17.93 -4.26 -31.62
CA ALA A 72 19.38 -4.33 -31.70
C ALA A 72 19.82 -5.38 -32.73
#